data_AF-W9HF03-F1
#
_entry.id   AF-W9HF03-F1
#
_cell.length_a   1.000
_cell.length_b   1.000
_cell.length_c   1.000
_cell.angle_alpha   90.00
_cell.angle_beta   90.00
_cell.angle_gamma   90.00
#
_symmetry.space_group_name_H-M   'P 1'
#
loop_
_entity.id
_entity.type
_entity.pdbx_description
1 polymer ?
#
loop_
_entity_poly.entity_id
_entity_poly.type
_entity_poly.pdbx_seq_one_letter_code
_entity_poly.pdbx_strand_id
1 'polypeptide(L)'
;MGELERLQEQLREAHRQREEEKRLREEEQRRREAAEGRALEEQHQREEEQRRREEAEERADASRPLTLQQYLETCHSLSLAVEIITDRSLTTQGDTTNPTGRIYPRRIIPWTTFAMEQEHIWDEISSSHSFSSQTAFPS
;
A
#
# COMPACT_ATOMS: atom_id res chain seq x y z
N MET A 1 -44.68 -37.19 60.59
CA MET A 1 -43.22 -37.00 60.51
C MET A 1 -42.68 -37.32 59.11
N GLY A 2 -42.99 -38.46 58.49
CA GLY A 2 -42.39 -38.85 57.19
C GLY A 2 -42.83 -38.07 55.93
N GLU A 3 -43.96 -37.37 55.92
CA GLU A 3 -44.37 -36.54 54.76
C GLU A 3 -43.59 -35.23 54.65
N LEU A 4 -43.19 -34.67 55.80
CA LEU A 4 -42.41 -33.43 55.89
C LEU A 4 -40.97 -33.64 55.42
N GLU A 5 -40.37 -34.77 55.74
CA GLU A 5 -39.04 -35.17 55.23
C GLU A 5 -39.06 -35.41 53.71
N ARG A 6 -40.10 -36.08 53.18
CA ARG A 6 -40.26 -36.29 51.73
C ARG A 6 -40.41 -34.96 50.98
N LEU A 7 -41.18 -34.02 51.52
CA LEU A 7 -41.32 -32.67 50.98
C LEU A 7 -40.01 -31.87 51.00
N GLN A 8 -39.21 -32.01 52.07
CA GLN A 8 -37.90 -31.37 52.15
C GLN A 8 -36.89 -31.96 51.15
N GLU A 9 -36.91 -33.28 50.97
CA GLU A 9 -36.05 -33.96 49.99
C GLU A 9 -36.41 -33.53 48.56
N GLN A 10 -37.70 -33.47 48.23
CA GLN A 10 -38.20 -32.97 46.95
C GLN A 10 -37.82 -31.51 46.69
N LEU A 11 -37.86 -30.65 47.70
CA LEU A 11 -37.42 -29.25 47.58
C LEU A 11 -35.92 -29.14 47.31
N ARG A 12 -35.09 -29.99 47.94
CA ARG A 12 -33.64 -30.02 47.69
C ARG A 12 -33.31 -30.53 46.29
N GLU A 13 -33.97 -31.57 45.82
CA GLU A 13 -33.80 -32.07 44.46
C GLU A 13 -34.24 -31.04 43.42
N ALA A 14 -35.40 -30.42 43.59
CA ALA A 14 -35.88 -29.36 42.71
C ALA A 14 -34.93 -28.15 42.68
N HIS A 15 -34.34 -27.79 43.83
CA HIS A 15 -33.33 -26.74 43.89
C HIS A 15 -32.04 -27.14 43.16
N ARG A 16 -31.58 -28.38 43.31
CA ARG A 16 -30.38 -28.89 42.62
C ARG A 16 -30.57 -28.92 41.10
N GLN A 17 -31.74 -29.36 40.63
CA GLN A 17 -32.08 -29.36 39.21
C GLN A 17 -32.10 -27.95 38.62
N ARG A 18 -32.66 -26.96 39.33
CA ARG A 18 -32.66 -25.56 38.90
C ARG A 18 -31.25 -24.97 38.80
N GLU A 19 -30.39 -25.28 39.75
CA GLU A 19 -28.99 -24.83 39.73
C GLU A 19 -28.20 -25.46 38.58
N GLU A 20 -28.40 -26.76 38.30
CA GLU A 20 -27.79 -27.43 37.15
C GLU A 20 -28.31 -26.86 35.82
N GLU A 21 -29.61 -26.64 35.69
CA GLU A 21 -30.21 -26.02 34.50
C GLU A 21 -29.68 -24.60 34.27
N LYS A 22 -29.51 -23.81 35.34
CA LYS A 22 -28.92 -22.48 35.28
C LYS A 22 -27.46 -22.53 34.83
N ARG A 23 -26.67 -23.47 35.38
CA ARG A 23 -25.27 -23.68 34.97
C ARG A 23 -25.15 -24.06 33.50
N LEU A 24 -26.01 -24.96 33.02
CA LEU A 24 -26.03 -25.36 31.61
C LEU A 24 -26.34 -24.18 30.69
N ARG A 25 -27.32 -23.34 31.07
CA ARG A 25 -27.64 -22.10 30.32
C ARG A 25 -26.47 -21.10 30.31
N GLU A 26 -25.80 -20.91 31.44
CA GLU A 26 -24.63 -20.04 31.52
C GLU A 26 -23.46 -20.56 30.68
N GLU A 27 -23.20 -21.87 30.68
CA GLU A 27 -22.17 -22.47 29.84
C GLU A 27 -22.51 -22.36 28.35
N GLU A 28 -23.76 -22.60 27.97
CA GLU A 28 -24.23 -22.43 26.60
C GLU A 28 -24.09 -20.97 26.15
N GLN A 29 -24.47 -20.01 27.00
CA GLN A 29 -24.32 -18.59 26.73
C GLN A 29 -22.84 -18.21 26.53
N ARG A 30 -21.94 -18.66 27.41
CA ARG A 30 -20.49 -18.44 27.25
C ARG A 30 -19.95 -19.06 25.97
N ARG A 31 -20.43 -20.24 25.57
CA ARG A 31 -20.03 -20.88 24.31
C ARG A 31 -20.48 -20.07 23.10
N ARG A 32 -21.69 -19.51 23.14
CA ARG A 32 -22.22 -18.63 22.07
C ARG A 32 -21.41 -17.34 21.96
N GLU A 33 -21.19 -16.64 23.08
CA GLU A 33 -20.38 -15.42 23.11
C GLU A 33 -18.94 -15.66 22.62
N ALA A 34 -18.33 -16.78 23.02
CA ALA A 34 -17.00 -17.15 22.52
C ALA A 34 -17.00 -17.50 21.03
N ALA A 35 -18.09 -18.08 20.50
CA ALA A 35 -18.22 -18.36 19.07
C ALA A 35 -18.43 -17.08 18.26
N GLU A 36 -19.26 -16.15 18.75
CA GLU A 36 -19.48 -14.83 18.15
C GLU A 36 -18.19 -14.00 18.17
N GLY A 37 -17.46 -13.99 19.27
CA GLY A 37 -16.16 -13.33 19.37
C GLY A 37 -15.14 -13.87 18.36
N ARG A 38 -15.09 -15.20 18.17
CA ARG A 38 -14.24 -15.80 17.14
C ARG A 38 -14.67 -15.43 15.72
N ALA A 39 -15.99 -15.39 15.45
CA ALA A 39 -16.51 -15.01 14.15
C ALA A 39 -16.22 -13.54 13.80
N LEU A 40 -16.35 -12.63 14.78
CA LEU A 40 -16.00 -11.22 14.62
C LEU A 40 -14.50 -11.01 14.40
N GLU A 41 -13.66 -11.70 15.17
CA GLU A 41 -12.20 -11.64 14.97
C GLU A 41 -11.84 -12.17 13.58
N GLU A 42 -12.40 -13.30 13.16
CA GLU A 42 -12.16 -13.87 11.83
C GLU A 42 -12.64 -12.92 10.71
N GLN A 43 -13.77 -12.25 10.88
CA GLN A 43 -14.23 -11.23 9.95
C GLN A 43 -13.24 -10.07 9.87
N HIS A 44 -12.81 -9.53 11.01
CA HIS A 44 -11.86 -8.42 11.05
C HIS A 44 -10.53 -8.80 10.38
N GLN A 45 -10.01 -10.00 10.65
CA GLN A 45 -8.78 -10.48 10.02
C GLN A 45 -8.91 -10.60 8.50
N ARG A 46 -10.07 -11.05 7.99
CA ARG A 46 -10.35 -11.11 6.55
C ARG A 46 -10.42 -9.73 5.92
N GLU A 47 -11.06 -8.77 6.59
CA GLU A 47 -11.14 -7.38 6.12
C GLU A 47 -9.75 -6.71 6.07
N GLU A 48 -8.91 -6.93 7.09
CA GLU A 48 -7.54 -6.41 7.08
C GLU A 48 -6.66 -7.08 6.02
N GLU A 49 -6.82 -8.39 5.82
CA GLU A 49 -6.11 -9.09 4.75
C GLU A 49 -6.52 -8.55 3.37
N GLN A 50 -7.84 -8.34 3.16
CA GLN A 50 -8.35 -7.78 1.91
C GLN A 50 -7.79 -6.37 1.66
N ARG A 51 -7.82 -5.49 2.68
CA ARG A 51 -7.22 -4.15 2.59
C ARG A 51 -5.73 -4.22 2.22
N ARG A 52 -4.97 -5.11 2.85
CA ARG A 52 -3.54 -5.28 2.53
C ARG A 52 -3.32 -5.78 1.10
N ARG A 53 -4.20 -6.65 0.60
CA ARG A 53 -4.14 -7.13 -0.80
C ARG A 53 -4.43 -6.00 -1.77
N GLU A 54 -5.47 -5.21 -1.52
CA GLU A 54 -5.83 -4.04 -2.33
C GLU A 54 -4.71 -3.01 -2.36
N GLU A 55 -4.12 -2.66 -1.20
CA GLU A 55 -2.96 -1.75 -1.14
C GLU A 55 -1.74 -2.30 -1.89
N ALA A 56 -1.50 -3.62 -1.81
CA ALA A 56 -0.40 -4.25 -2.53
C ALA A 56 -0.63 -4.26 -4.04
N GLU A 57 -1.86 -4.50 -4.48
CA GLU A 57 -2.27 -4.45 -5.89
C GLU A 57 -2.16 -3.02 -6.44
N GLU A 58 -2.64 -2.02 -5.71
CA GLU A 58 -2.52 -0.61 -6.10
C GLU A 58 -1.04 -0.19 -6.25
N ARG A 59 -0.18 -0.58 -5.30
CA ARG A 59 1.27 -0.30 -5.38
C ARG A 59 1.93 -1.02 -6.54
N ALA A 60 1.53 -2.27 -6.79
CA ALA A 60 2.04 -3.04 -7.92
C ALA A 60 1.62 -2.39 -9.24
N ASP A 61 0.38 -1.92 -9.34
CA ASP A 61 -0.18 -1.22 -10.49
C ASP A 61 0.50 0.12 -10.75
N ALA A 62 0.73 0.90 -9.68
CA ALA A 62 1.48 2.15 -9.75
C ALA A 62 2.94 1.94 -10.16
N SER A 63 3.51 0.75 -9.92
CA SER A 63 4.89 0.39 -10.29
C SER A 63 4.98 -0.39 -11.60
N ARG A 64 3.87 -0.53 -12.34
CA ARG A 64 3.87 -1.27 -13.61
C ARG A 64 4.72 -0.51 -14.64
N PRO A 65 5.60 -1.20 -15.36
CA PRO A 65 6.36 -0.58 -16.43
C PRO A 65 5.45 0.07 -17.48
N LEU A 66 5.86 1.23 -17.96
CA LEU A 66 5.17 2.03 -18.96
C LEU A 66 5.66 1.69 -20.38
N THR A 67 4.81 1.97 -21.36
CA THR A 67 5.24 2.10 -22.76
C THR A 67 6.08 3.37 -22.94
N LEU A 68 6.82 3.46 -24.05
CA LEU A 68 7.65 4.65 -24.33
C LEU A 68 6.81 5.93 -24.32
N GLN A 69 5.65 5.92 -24.95
CA GLN A 69 4.77 7.09 -25.03
C GLN A 69 4.32 7.54 -23.64
N GLN A 70 3.79 6.62 -22.83
CA GLN A 70 3.32 6.92 -21.48
C GLN A 70 4.46 7.45 -20.59
N TYR A 71 5.65 6.86 -20.69
CA TYR A 71 6.83 7.35 -19.97
C TYR A 71 7.19 8.78 -20.36
N LEU A 72 7.22 9.10 -21.65
CA LEU A 72 7.51 10.46 -22.13
C LEU A 72 6.44 11.46 -21.68
N GLU A 73 5.17 11.07 -21.67
CA GLU A 73 4.07 11.89 -21.16
C GLU A 73 4.23 12.18 -19.66
N THR A 74 4.63 11.19 -18.86
CA THR A 74 4.96 11.38 -17.42
C THR A 74 6.13 12.33 -17.24
N CYS A 75 7.22 12.15 -18.00
CA CYS A 75 8.38 13.05 -17.96
C CYS A 75 8.02 14.48 -18.37
N HIS A 76 7.19 14.64 -19.40
CA HIS A 76 6.73 15.95 -19.86
C HIS A 76 5.88 16.65 -18.80
N SER A 77 4.94 15.91 -18.19
CA SER A 77 4.09 16.42 -17.11
C SER A 77 4.94 16.87 -15.90
N LEU A 78 5.95 16.08 -15.52
CA LEU A 78 6.90 16.46 -14.48
C LEU A 78 7.67 17.72 -14.84
N SER A 79 8.21 17.79 -16.07
CA SER A 79 8.95 18.96 -16.56
C SER A 79 8.11 20.25 -16.50
N LEU A 80 6.83 20.16 -16.86
CA LEU A 80 5.89 21.28 -16.76
C LEU A 80 5.55 21.67 -15.32
N ALA A 81 5.57 20.70 -14.39
CA ALA A 81 5.30 20.94 -12.98
C ALA A 81 6.51 21.55 -12.23
N VAL A 82 7.71 21.52 -12.81
CA VAL A 82 8.91 22.10 -12.19
C VAL A 82 8.82 23.62 -12.20
N GLU A 83 8.82 24.21 -11.00
CA GLU A 83 8.96 25.66 -10.84
C GLU A 83 10.43 26.08 -10.93
N ILE A 84 10.74 26.98 -11.86
CA ILE A 84 12.08 27.52 -12.03
C ILE A 84 12.28 28.69 -11.07
N ILE A 85 12.98 28.44 -9.97
CA ILE A 85 13.37 29.48 -9.01
C ILE A 85 14.56 30.26 -9.57
N THR A 86 14.32 31.52 -9.96
CA THR A 86 15.37 32.43 -10.46
C THR A 86 15.97 33.31 -9.37
N ASP A 87 15.35 33.35 -8.18
CA ASP A 87 15.86 34.10 -7.04
C ASP A 87 17.13 33.44 -6.50
N ARG A 88 18.26 34.13 -6.67
CA ARG A 88 19.57 33.66 -6.20
C ARG A 88 19.63 33.46 -4.69
N SER A 89 18.80 34.12 -3.89
CA SER A 89 18.80 33.92 -2.44
C SER A 89 18.20 32.57 -2.02
N LEU A 90 17.39 31.97 -2.89
CA LEU A 90 16.70 30.69 -2.66
C LEU A 90 17.45 29.50 -3.27
N THR A 91 18.53 29.73 -4.01
CA THR A 91 19.39 28.66 -4.53
C THR A 91 20.30 28.11 -3.44
N THR A 92 20.90 26.93 -3.65
CA THR A 92 21.97 26.41 -2.80
C THR A 92 23.09 27.43 -2.68
N GLN A 93 23.27 27.99 -1.49
CA GLN A 93 24.35 28.94 -1.19
C GLN A 93 25.59 28.18 -0.73
N GLY A 94 26.74 28.50 -1.30
CA GLY A 94 28.02 27.93 -0.90
C GLY A 94 29.09 28.16 -1.96
N ASP A 95 30.35 28.17 -1.54
CA ASP A 95 31.45 28.08 -2.49
C ASP A 95 31.32 26.75 -3.24
N THR A 96 31.23 26.83 -4.57
CA THR A 96 31.33 25.65 -5.42
C THR A 96 32.57 24.87 -5.02
N THR A 97 32.40 23.59 -4.71
CA THR A 97 33.50 22.68 -4.42
C THR A 97 34.57 22.89 -5.49
N ASN A 98 35.80 23.20 -5.09
CA ASN A 98 36.94 23.18 -6.00
C ASN A 98 37.55 21.78 -5.92
N PRO A 99 37.14 20.82 -6.76
CA PRO A 99 37.62 19.46 -6.65
C PRO A 99 39.10 19.42 -7.07
N THR A 100 40.00 19.48 -6.09
CA THR A 100 41.44 19.33 -6.32
C THR A 100 41.71 17.98 -6.98
N GLY A 101 42.34 18.00 -8.17
CA GLY A 101 42.74 16.78 -8.89
C GLY A 101 41.65 16.09 -9.73
N ARG A 102 40.49 16.72 -9.97
CA ARG A 102 39.45 16.17 -10.89
C ARG A 102 39.28 17.04 -12.12
N ILE A 103 38.98 16.41 -13.26
CA ILE A 103 38.56 17.10 -14.49
C ILE A 103 37.10 17.51 -14.32
N TYR A 104 36.79 18.79 -14.55
CA TYR A 104 35.43 19.31 -14.57
C TYR A 104 35.26 20.34 -15.70
N PRO A 105 34.05 20.51 -16.23
CA PRO A 105 33.78 21.49 -17.27
C PRO A 105 34.02 22.91 -16.74
N ARG A 106 34.83 23.70 -17.46
CA ARG A 106 35.11 25.11 -17.13
C ARG A 106 34.09 26.08 -17.69
N ARG A 107 33.34 25.66 -18.70
CA ARG A 107 32.35 26.47 -19.40
C ARG A 107 31.17 25.59 -19.77
N ILE A 108 29.97 26.12 -19.58
CA ILE A 108 28.73 25.57 -20.16
C ILE A 108 28.53 26.32 -21.48
N ILE A 109 28.45 25.59 -22.59
CA ILE A 109 28.24 26.16 -23.94
C ILE A 109 26.94 25.61 -24.54
N PRO A 110 26.24 26.37 -25.38
CA PRO A 110 25.06 25.88 -26.09
C PRO A 110 25.42 24.70 -27.00
N TRP A 111 24.58 23.66 -26.99
CA TRP A 111 24.71 22.52 -27.89
C TRP A 111 23.98 22.83 -29.21
N THR A 112 24.70 23.39 -30.18
CA THR A 112 24.12 23.93 -31.42
C THR A 112 23.58 22.85 -32.37
N THR A 113 24.08 21.62 -32.29
CA THR A 113 23.66 20.48 -33.13
C THR A 113 22.59 19.61 -32.48
N PHE A 114 22.16 19.93 -31.25
CA PHE A 114 21.28 19.07 -30.45
C PHE A 114 20.01 18.66 -31.19
N ALA A 115 19.29 19.59 -31.82
CA ALA A 115 18.03 19.29 -32.49
C ALA A 115 18.20 18.28 -33.65
N MET A 116 19.25 18.45 -34.46
CA MET A 116 19.56 17.56 -35.57
C MET A 116 19.97 16.16 -35.08
N GLU A 117 20.82 16.10 -34.05
CA GLU A 117 21.24 14.82 -33.46
C GLU A 117 20.06 14.11 -32.78
N GLN A 118 19.18 14.86 -32.11
CA GLN A 118 17.98 14.33 -31.48
C GLN A 118 17.02 13.74 -32.51
N GLU A 119 16.78 14.43 -33.63
CA GLU A 119 15.92 13.92 -34.72
C GLU A 119 16.46 12.62 -35.30
N HIS A 120 17.76 12.54 -35.59
CA HIS A 120 18.41 11.31 -36.05
C HIS A 120 18.22 10.14 -35.07
N ILE A 121 18.35 10.38 -33.77
CA ILE A 121 18.11 9.37 -32.74
C ILE A 121 16.63 8.92 -32.75
N TRP A 122 15.68 9.85 -32.90
CA TRP A 122 14.26 9.52 -32.96
C TRP A 122 13.91 8.69 -34.20
N ASP A 123 14.51 8.97 -35.36
CA ASP A 123 14.31 8.18 -36.57
C ASP A 123 14.78 6.74 -36.38
N GLU A 124 15.96 6.55 -35.75
CA GLU A 124 16.50 5.23 -35.44
C GLU A 124 15.59 4.48 -34.45
N ILE A 125 15.15 5.13 -33.38
CA ILE A 125 14.30 4.54 -32.35
C ILE A 125 12.90 4.19 -32.89
N SER A 126 12.30 5.09 -33.69
CA SER A 126 10.94 4.95 -34.21
C SER A 126 10.81 3.79 -35.20
N SER A 127 11.91 3.36 -35.82
CA SER A 127 11.94 2.17 -36.67
C SER A 127 11.61 0.87 -35.91
N SER A 128 11.81 0.85 -34.59
CA SER A 128 11.59 -0.33 -33.75
C SER A 128 10.22 -0.28 -33.05
N HIS A 129 9.26 -1.01 -33.61
CA HIS A 129 7.92 -1.11 -33.01
C HIS A 129 7.93 -1.75 -31.62
N SER A 130 8.80 -2.73 -31.38
CA SER A 130 8.92 -3.38 -30.07
C SER A 130 9.40 -2.40 -28.99
N PHE A 131 10.32 -1.51 -29.32
CA PHE A 131 10.83 -0.53 -28.36
C PHE A 131 9.75 0.46 -27.89
N SER A 132 8.89 0.92 -28.82
CA SER A 132 7.83 1.88 -28.50
C SER A 132 6.64 1.25 -27.76
N SER A 133 6.27 0.02 -28.15
CA SER A 133 5.04 -0.63 -27.67
C SER A 133 5.23 -1.54 -26.47
N GLN A 134 6.47 -1.93 -26.14
CA GLN A 134 6.74 -2.75 -24.96
C GLN A 134 6.66 -1.91 -23.68
N THR A 135 6.02 -2.49 -22.65
CA THR A 135 6.03 -1.95 -21.29
C THR A 135 7.38 -2.27 -20.62
N ALA A 136 8.38 -1.43 -20.86
CA ALA A 136 9.74 -1.62 -20.38
C ALA A 136 10.31 -0.40 -19.63
N PHE A 137 9.58 0.72 -19.62
CA PHE A 137 10.03 1.97 -19.02
C PHE A 137 9.54 2.08 -17.58
N PRO A 138 10.26 2.77 -16.69
CA PRO A 138 9.81 2.97 -15.32
C PRO A 138 8.55 3.84 -15.26
N SER A 139 7.69 3.56 -14.28
CA SER A 139 6.56 4.41 -13.86
C SER A 139 7.01 5.59 -13.02
#